data_AF-A0A964X6Y5-F1
#
_entry.id   AF-A0A964X6Y5-F1
#
_cell.length_a   1.000
_cell.length_b   1.000
_cell.length_c   1.000
_cell.angle_alpha   90.00
_cell.angle_beta   90.00
_cell.angle_gamma   90.00
#
_symmetry.space_group_name_H-M   'P 1'
#
loop_
_entity.id
_entity.type
_entity.pdbx_description
1 polymer ?
#
loop_
_entity_poly.entity_id
_entity_poly.type
_entity_poly.pdbx_seq_one_letter_code
_entity_poly.pdbx_strand_id
1 'polypeptide(L)'
;MVRRLEKLHEFLVPPESDQGWTAYLWLVYFGFFFIEWYFRPVGMVELVLGLLTLAAFLVLYFSAYRRRGRAALGHVIALFALGAAWSTVNAGASVLFIYAAAIAHQVGPPRRAVWVVLGIAASAAVISPLARPEPYYWMPGVFVSIIIGLANIFFGEQQRKNAELRLSQAEVRRLARVAERERIARDLHDVLGHTLSMIAVKSELAERLVERDGEK
;
A
#
# COMPACT_ATOMS: atom_id res chain seq x y z
N MET A 1 8.29 -22.34 16.22
CA MET A 1 7.09 -22.33 15.34
C MET A 1 6.79 -20.92 14.81
N VAL A 2 6.66 -19.92 15.69
CA VAL A 2 6.37 -18.50 15.35
C VAL A 2 7.29 -17.92 14.27
N ARG A 3 8.62 -18.05 14.42
CA ARG A 3 9.61 -17.55 13.44
C ARG A 3 9.48 -18.11 12.02
N ARG A 4 8.91 -19.31 11.85
CA ARG A 4 8.67 -19.90 10.52
C ARG A 4 7.42 -19.30 9.86
N LEU A 5 6.39 -19.03 10.66
CA LEU A 5 5.16 -18.38 10.19
C LEU A 5 5.42 -16.94 9.75
N GLU A 6 6.26 -16.22 10.50
CA GLU A 6 6.65 -14.84 10.19
C GLU A 6 7.41 -14.74 8.85
N LYS A 7 8.39 -15.63 8.63
CA LYS A 7 9.08 -15.72 7.34
C LYS A 7 8.16 -16.06 6.17
N LEU A 8 7.20 -16.97 6.38
CA LEU A 8 6.23 -17.33 5.36
C LEU A 8 5.29 -16.14 5.06
N HIS A 9 4.88 -15.42 6.11
CA HIS A 9 4.08 -14.21 5.99
C HIS A 9 4.80 -13.15 5.16
N GLU A 10 6.03 -12.80 5.51
CA GLU A 10 6.86 -11.83 4.77
C GLU A 10 7.10 -12.26 3.31
N PHE A 11 7.20 -13.56 3.06
CA PHE A 11 7.35 -14.09 1.71
C PHE A 11 6.08 -13.96 0.86
N LEU A 12 4.90 -14.15 1.46
CA LEU A 12 3.61 -14.09 0.77
C LEU A 12 3.08 -12.66 0.63
N VAL A 13 3.18 -11.88 1.71
CA VAL A 13 2.69 -10.53 1.84
C VAL A 13 3.88 -9.65 2.21
N PRO A 14 4.41 -8.85 1.27
CA PRO A 14 5.52 -7.95 1.56
C PRO A 14 5.15 -6.98 2.69
N PRO A 15 6.05 -6.69 3.65
CA PRO A 15 5.81 -5.74 4.73
C PRO A 15 5.41 -4.35 4.23
N GLU A 16 5.89 -3.99 3.04
CA GLU A 16 5.63 -2.73 2.34
C GLU A 16 4.19 -2.57 1.82
N SER A 17 3.40 -3.65 1.83
CA SER A 17 2.01 -3.63 1.36
C SER A 17 1.03 -2.97 2.34
N ASP A 18 1.46 -2.66 3.57
CA ASP A 18 0.66 -2.05 4.65
C ASP A 18 -0.61 -2.83 5.04
N GLN A 19 -0.84 -4.02 4.47
CA GLN A 19 -2.00 -4.87 4.77
C GLN A 19 -1.76 -5.81 5.96
N GLY A 20 -0.51 -6.24 6.18
CA GLY A 20 -0.18 -7.20 7.24
C GLY A 20 -1.08 -8.45 7.19
N TRP A 21 -1.60 -8.87 8.34
CA TRP A 21 -2.45 -10.06 8.45
C TRP A 21 -3.86 -9.90 7.89
N THR A 22 -4.31 -8.67 7.59
CA THR A 22 -5.64 -8.45 7.01
C THR A 22 -5.76 -9.04 5.60
N ALA A 23 -4.64 -9.26 4.90
CA ALA A 23 -4.61 -9.98 3.63
C ALA A 23 -5.32 -11.35 3.72
N TYR A 24 -5.04 -12.13 4.78
CA TYR A 24 -5.66 -13.46 4.91
C TYR A 24 -7.15 -13.39 5.23
N LEU A 25 -7.62 -12.32 5.88
CA LEU A 25 -9.04 -12.11 6.14
C LEU A 25 -9.82 -11.97 4.83
N TRP A 26 -9.24 -11.30 3.84
CA TRP A 26 -9.89 -11.11 2.55
C TRP A 26 -10.04 -12.42 1.76
N LEU A 27 -9.24 -13.47 2.03
CA LEU A 27 -9.41 -14.78 1.38
C LEU A 27 -10.76 -15.44 1.71
N VAL A 28 -11.37 -15.08 2.85
CA VAL A 28 -12.71 -15.59 3.23
C VAL A 28 -13.74 -15.26 2.16
N TYR A 29 -13.60 -14.12 1.47
CA TYR A 29 -14.52 -13.73 0.42
C TYR A 29 -14.51 -14.70 -0.78
N PHE A 30 -13.37 -15.35 -1.06
CA PHE A 30 -13.30 -16.39 -2.08
C PHE A 30 -14.20 -17.60 -1.76
N GLY A 31 -14.59 -17.79 -0.50
CA GLY A 31 -15.59 -18.80 -0.11
C GLY A 31 -16.92 -18.66 -0.86
N PHE A 32 -17.31 -17.45 -1.28
CA PHE A 32 -18.51 -17.22 -2.10
C PHE A 32 -18.44 -17.91 -3.47
N PHE A 33 -17.24 -18.24 -3.97
CA PHE A 33 -17.10 -19.04 -5.19
C PHE A 33 -17.77 -20.43 -5.05
N PHE A 34 -17.73 -21.00 -3.85
CA PHE A 34 -18.23 -22.36 -3.59
C PHE A 34 -19.68 -22.37 -3.10
N ILE A 35 -20.33 -21.21 -2.95
CA ILE A 35 -21.67 -21.15 -2.37
C ILE A 35 -22.70 -21.92 -3.21
N GLU A 36 -22.57 -21.89 -4.53
CA GLU A 36 -23.49 -22.56 -5.44
C GLU A 36 -23.41 -24.10 -5.33
N TRP A 37 -22.23 -24.63 -5.00
CA TRP A 37 -22.02 -26.07 -4.82
C TRP A 37 -22.82 -26.66 -3.66
N TYR A 38 -23.28 -25.82 -2.73
CA TYR A 38 -24.18 -26.25 -1.66
C TYR A 38 -25.62 -26.49 -2.16
N PHE A 39 -26.02 -25.80 -3.24
CA PHE A 39 -27.40 -25.82 -3.74
C PHE A 39 -27.60 -26.74 -4.95
N ARG A 40 -26.53 -27.28 -5.53
CA ARG A 40 -26.60 -28.20 -6.67
C ARG A 40 -25.50 -29.26 -6.64
N PRO A 41 -25.74 -30.46 -7.19
CA PRO A 41 -24.68 -31.45 -7.36
C PRO A 41 -23.59 -30.93 -8.30
N VAL A 42 -22.35 -31.30 -8.01
CA VAL A 42 -21.15 -30.87 -8.73
C VAL A 42 -20.49 -32.10 -9.35
N GLY A 43 -20.24 -32.05 -10.66
CA GLY A 43 -19.53 -33.12 -11.36
C GLY A 43 -18.03 -33.12 -11.06
N MET A 44 -17.35 -34.25 -11.28
CA MET A 44 -15.91 -34.38 -11.03
C MET A 44 -15.06 -33.38 -11.83
N VAL A 45 -15.44 -33.09 -13.08
CA VAL A 45 -14.75 -32.11 -13.92
C VAL A 45 -14.83 -30.71 -13.32
N GLU A 46 -16.02 -30.31 -12.87
CA GLU A 46 -16.22 -29.00 -12.25
C GLU A 46 -15.44 -28.89 -10.94
N LEU A 47 -15.40 -29.97 -10.14
CA LEU A 47 -14.63 -30.02 -8.91
C LEU A 47 -13.13 -29.82 -9.18
N VAL A 48 -12.57 -30.56 -10.14
CA VAL A 48 -11.15 -30.44 -10.51
C VAL A 48 -10.84 -29.04 -11.03
N LEU A 49 -11.66 -28.49 -11.92
CA LEU A 49 -11.49 -27.12 -12.42
C LEU A 49 -11.60 -26.09 -11.29
N GLY A 50 -12.51 -26.29 -10.33
CA GLY A 50 -12.68 -25.41 -9.18
C GLY A 50 -11.45 -25.41 -8.29
N LEU A 51 -10.86 -26.58 -8.02
CA LEU A 51 -9.60 -26.69 -7.27
C LEU A 51 -8.42 -26.06 -8.00
N LEU A 52 -8.32 -26.25 -9.33
CA LEU A 52 -7.31 -25.59 -10.15
C LEU A 52 -7.48 -24.06 -10.14
N THR A 53 -8.74 -23.59 -10.16
CA THR A 53 -9.06 -22.17 -10.09
C THR A 53 -8.69 -21.60 -8.73
N LEU A 54 -8.94 -22.32 -7.62
CA LEU A 54 -8.49 -21.93 -6.29
C LEU A 54 -6.96 -21.82 -6.23
N ALA A 55 -6.24 -22.81 -6.77
CA ALA A 55 -4.77 -22.76 -6.81
C ALA A 55 -4.26 -21.57 -7.63
N ALA A 56 -4.82 -21.35 -8.83
CA ALA A 56 -4.47 -20.23 -9.69
C ALA A 56 -4.81 -18.88 -9.02
N PHE A 57 -5.97 -18.79 -8.37
CA PHE A 57 -6.40 -17.62 -7.60
C PHE A 57 -5.42 -17.30 -6.49
N LEU A 58 -5.02 -18.27 -5.67
CA LEU A 58 -4.07 -18.03 -4.58
C LEU A 58 -2.73 -17.52 -5.08
N VAL A 59 -2.23 -18.10 -6.18
CA VAL A 59 -0.99 -17.62 -6.83
C VAL A 59 -1.16 -16.17 -7.28
N LEU A 60 -2.21 -15.86 -8.04
CA LEU A 60 -2.48 -14.50 -8.53
C LEU A 60 -2.70 -13.50 -7.39
N TYR A 61 -3.40 -13.91 -6.33
CA TYR A 61 -3.71 -13.09 -5.18
C TYR A 61 -2.44 -12.67 -4.42
N PHE A 62 -1.59 -13.63 -4.03
CA PHE A 62 -0.36 -13.32 -3.31
C PHE A 62 0.70 -12.68 -4.20
N SER A 63 0.77 -13.04 -5.48
CA SER A 63 1.71 -12.39 -6.40
C SER A 63 1.32 -10.93 -6.65
N ALA A 64 0.04 -10.58 -6.65
CA ALA A 64 -0.43 -9.22 -6.90
C ALA A 64 0.18 -8.19 -5.95
N TYR A 65 0.44 -8.54 -4.69
CA TYR A 65 1.07 -7.63 -3.72
C TYR A 65 2.46 -7.10 -4.13
N ARG A 66 3.14 -7.82 -5.02
CA ARG A 66 4.47 -7.44 -5.53
C ARG A 66 4.42 -6.79 -6.91
N ARG A 67 3.24 -6.63 -7.51
CA ARG A 67 3.11 -6.17 -8.89
C ARG A 67 2.51 -4.78 -8.94
N ARG A 68 3.11 -3.92 -9.77
CA ARG A 68 2.55 -2.60 -10.10
C ARG A 68 2.56 -2.37 -11.60
N GLY A 69 1.78 -1.41 -12.08
CA GLY A 69 1.75 -1.01 -13.48
C GLY A 69 1.21 -2.11 -14.40
N ARG A 70 1.96 -2.41 -15.47
CA ARG A 70 1.58 -3.43 -16.48
C ARG A 70 1.45 -4.83 -15.89
N ALA A 71 2.28 -5.19 -14.92
CA ALA A 71 2.20 -6.50 -14.28
C ALA A 71 0.93 -6.65 -13.45
N ALA A 72 0.52 -5.60 -12.74
CA ALA A 72 -0.76 -5.57 -12.02
C ALA A 72 -1.94 -5.66 -12.99
N LEU A 73 -1.89 -4.96 -14.13
CA LEU A 73 -2.90 -5.08 -15.18
C LEU A 73 -3.03 -6.52 -15.70
N GLY A 74 -1.91 -7.23 -15.87
CA GLY A 74 -1.92 -8.65 -16.23
C GLY A 74 -2.67 -9.51 -15.21
N HIS A 75 -2.55 -9.23 -13.91
CA HIS A 75 -3.28 -9.95 -12.86
C HIS A 75 -4.77 -9.61 -12.87
N VAL A 76 -5.11 -8.33 -13.08
CA VAL A 76 -6.50 -7.88 -13.25
C VAL A 76 -7.15 -8.61 -14.43
N ILE A 77 -6.46 -8.67 -15.57
CA ILE A 77 -6.96 -9.36 -16.77
C ILE A 77 -7.09 -10.87 -16.50
N ALA A 78 -6.12 -11.49 -15.84
CA ALA A 78 -6.17 -12.92 -15.53
C ALA A 78 -7.34 -13.28 -14.60
N LEU A 79 -7.54 -12.52 -13.52
CA LEU A 79 -8.66 -12.71 -12.60
C LEU A 79 -10.00 -12.44 -13.28
N PHE A 80 -10.08 -11.40 -14.11
CA PHE A 80 -11.26 -11.09 -14.90
C PHE A 80 -11.59 -12.22 -15.88
N ALA A 81 -10.60 -12.72 -16.62
CA ALA A 81 -10.78 -13.82 -17.56
C ALA A 81 -11.23 -15.11 -16.87
N LEU A 82 -10.66 -15.42 -15.70
CA LEU A 82 -11.12 -16.54 -14.87
C LEU A 82 -12.57 -16.35 -14.44
N GLY A 83 -12.94 -15.15 -13.96
CA GLY A 83 -14.32 -14.83 -13.58
C GLY A 83 -15.30 -14.96 -14.73
N ALA A 84 -14.95 -14.44 -15.90
CA ALA A 84 -15.77 -14.50 -17.10
C ALA A 84 -15.90 -15.94 -17.67
N ALA A 85 -14.84 -16.75 -17.57
CA ALA A 85 -14.91 -18.16 -17.97
C ALA A 85 -15.89 -18.95 -17.08
N TRP A 86 -15.89 -18.66 -15.78
CA TRP A 86 -16.76 -19.33 -14.81
C TRP A 86 -18.18 -18.77 -14.75
N SER A 87 -18.41 -17.52 -15.16
CA SER A 87 -19.71 -16.86 -14.97
C SER A 87 -20.88 -17.58 -15.65
N THR A 88 -20.61 -18.38 -16.68
CA THR A 88 -21.62 -19.21 -17.39
C THR A 88 -22.06 -20.44 -16.61
N VAL A 89 -21.23 -20.92 -15.69
CA VAL A 89 -21.45 -22.18 -14.96
C VAL A 89 -21.66 -21.94 -13.45
N ASN A 90 -21.08 -20.87 -12.92
CA ASN A 90 -21.06 -20.56 -11.49
C ASN A 90 -21.27 -19.06 -11.24
N ALA A 91 -22.41 -18.70 -10.65
CA ALA A 91 -22.73 -17.32 -10.28
C ALA A 91 -21.80 -16.76 -9.18
N GLY A 92 -21.29 -17.64 -8.31
CA GLY A 92 -20.29 -17.32 -7.28
C GLY A 92 -18.95 -16.83 -7.85
N ALA A 93 -18.70 -17.05 -9.15
CA ALA A 93 -17.52 -16.53 -9.85
C ALA A 93 -17.44 -15.00 -9.91
N SER A 94 -18.55 -14.32 -9.64
CA SER A 94 -18.60 -12.85 -9.51
C SER A 94 -17.60 -12.29 -8.49
N VAL A 95 -17.19 -13.10 -7.50
CA VAL A 95 -16.14 -12.75 -6.54
C VAL A 95 -14.79 -12.43 -7.21
N LEU A 96 -14.48 -13.08 -8.33
CA LEU A 96 -13.22 -12.85 -9.06
C LEU A 96 -13.16 -11.45 -9.68
N PHE A 97 -14.32 -10.88 -10.07
CA PHE A 97 -14.40 -9.49 -10.52
C PHE A 97 -14.12 -8.51 -9.37
N ILE A 98 -14.55 -8.84 -8.15
CA ILE A 98 -14.31 -8.03 -6.96
C ILE A 98 -12.81 -7.99 -6.66
N TYR A 99 -12.10 -9.13 -6.71
CA TYR A 99 -10.65 -9.17 -6.55
C TYR A 99 -9.91 -8.44 -7.69
N ALA A 100 -10.36 -8.60 -8.93
CA ALA A 100 -9.80 -7.87 -10.06
C ALA A 100 -9.93 -6.35 -9.86
N ALA A 101 -11.09 -5.88 -9.39
CA ALA A 101 -11.33 -4.48 -9.07
C ALA A 101 -10.50 -4.00 -7.87
N ALA A 102 -10.34 -4.82 -6.83
CA ALA A 102 -9.52 -4.50 -5.66
C ALA A 102 -8.05 -4.24 -6.04
N ILE A 103 -7.51 -4.99 -7.01
CA ILE A 103 -6.12 -4.85 -7.48
C ILE A 103 -5.95 -3.67 -8.46
N ALA A 104 -7.04 -3.11 -9.00
CA ALA A 104 -6.98 -2.05 -10.01
C ALA A 104 -6.21 -0.80 -9.57
N HIS A 105 -6.19 -0.47 -8.27
CA HIS A 105 -5.41 0.65 -7.72
C HIS A 105 -3.90 0.53 -7.98
N GLN A 106 -3.38 -0.68 -8.21
CA GLN A 106 -1.96 -0.95 -8.46
C GLN A 106 -1.58 -0.79 -9.94
N VAL A 107 -2.56 -0.62 -10.84
CA VAL A 107 -2.35 -0.52 -12.30
C VAL A 107 -1.71 0.81 -12.71
N GLY A 108 -1.94 1.88 -11.95
CA GLY A 108 -1.38 3.19 -12.28
C GLY A 108 -2.10 4.34 -11.57
N PRO A 109 -2.16 5.54 -12.18
CA PRO A 109 -2.75 6.70 -11.54
C PRO A 109 -4.26 6.49 -11.27
N PRO A 110 -4.84 7.15 -10.25
CA PRO A 110 -6.23 6.93 -9.83
C PRO A 110 -7.24 6.99 -10.96
N ARG A 111 -7.09 7.94 -11.90
CA ARG A 111 -7.97 8.06 -13.08
C ARG A 111 -7.97 6.79 -13.93
N ARG A 112 -6.80 6.20 -14.18
CA ARG A 112 -6.68 4.96 -14.95
C ARG A 112 -7.26 3.78 -14.18
N ALA A 113 -7.01 3.70 -12.88
CA ALA A 113 -7.57 2.65 -12.04
C ALA A 113 -9.11 2.70 -12.00
N VAL A 114 -9.71 3.89 -11.94
CA VAL A 114 -11.17 4.07 -12.03
C VAL A 114 -11.70 3.53 -13.35
N TRP A 115 -11.08 3.87 -14.48
CA TRP A 115 -11.49 3.33 -15.78
C TRP A 115 -11.38 1.81 -15.86
N VAL A 116 -10.36 1.22 -15.24
CA VAL A 116 -10.24 -0.24 -15.15
C VAL A 116 -11.38 -0.85 -14.31
N VAL A 117 -11.70 -0.27 -13.15
CA VAL A 117 -12.83 -0.72 -12.31
C VAL A 117 -14.16 -0.61 -13.05
N LEU A 118 -14.40 0.52 -13.73
CA LEU A 118 -15.62 0.72 -14.52
C LEU A 118 -15.68 -0.26 -15.70
N GLY A 119 -14.55 -0.55 -16.35
CA GLY A 119 -14.45 -1.56 -17.39
C GLY A 119 -14.82 -2.95 -16.86
N ILE A 120 -14.25 -3.37 -15.73
CA ILE A 120 -14.59 -4.64 -15.07
C ILE A 120 -16.08 -4.70 -14.75
N ALA A 121 -16.63 -3.66 -14.14
CA ALA A 121 -18.04 -3.60 -13.73
C ALA A 121 -18.98 -3.63 -14.94
N ALA A 122 -18.68 -2.85 -15.99
CA ALA A 122 -19.47 -2.83 -17.22
C ALA A 122 -19.42 -4.20 -17.93
N SER A 123 -18.24 -4.81 -18.05
CA SER A 123 -18.12 -6.13 -18.66
C SER A 123 -18.82 -7.20 -17.82
N ALA A 124 -18.71 -7.16 -16.49
CA ALA A 124 -19.42 -8.08 -15.61
C ALA A 124 -20.95 -7.90 -15.72
N ALA A 125 -21.44 -6.67 -15.84
CA ALA A 125 -22.85 -6.36 -16.06
C ALA A 125 -23.37 -6.79 -17.43
N VAL A 126 -22.50 -7.03 -18.42
CA VAL A 126 -22.88 -7.57 -19.74
C VAL A 126 -22.77 -9.09 -19.76
N ILE A 127 -21.67 -9.66 -19.26
CA ILE A 127 -21.38 -11.09 -19.36
C ILE A 127 -22.25 -11.91 -18.41
N SER A 128 -22.41 -11.46 -17.16
CA SER A 128 -23.06 -12.27 -16.12
C SER A 128 -24.56 -12.49 -16.38
N PRO A 129 -25.35 -11.52 -16.87
CA PRO A 129 -26.75 -11.75 -17.22
C PRO A 129 -26.97 -12.71 -18.39
N LEU A 130 -25.99 -12.83 -19.31
CA LEU A 130 -26.09 -13.78 -20.44
C LEU A 130 -26.03 -15.24 -19.97
N ALA A 131 -25.44 -15.47 -18.79
CA ALA A 131 -25.39 -16.77 -18.14
C ALA A 131 -26.61 -17.01 -17.24
N ARG A 132 -26.89 -16.04 -16.37
CA ARG A 132 -27.96 -16.08 -15.37
C ARG A 132 -28.65 -14.71 -15.38
N PRO A 133 -29.79 -14.57 -16.07
CA PRO A 133 -30.41 -13.27 -16.26
C PRO A 133 -30.96 -12.67 -14.96
N GLU A 134 -31.20 -13.49 -13.93
CA GLU A 134 -31.80 -13.04 -12.69
C GLU A 134 -30.90 -12.03 -11.96
N PRO A 135 -31.38 -10.79 -11.73
CA PRO A 135 -30.56 -9.70 -11.19
C PRO A 135 -29.84 -10.01 -9.87
N TYR A 136 -30.46 -10.81 -9.01
CA TYR A 136 -29.91 -11.12 -7.69
C TYR A 136 -28.60 -11.91 -7.73
N TYR A 137 -28.28 -12.60 -8.82
CA TYR A 137 -27.04 -13.37 -8.94
C TYR A 137 -25.81 -12.52 -9.31
N TRP A 138 -26.00 -11.50 -10.15
CA TRP A 138 -24.87 -10.75 -10.71
C TRP A 138 -24.78 -9.31 -10.20
N MET A 139 -25.90 -8.68 -9.85
CA MET A 139 -25.89 -7.29 -9.38
C MET A 139 -25.00 -7.09 -8.16
N PRO A 140 -25.07 -7.93 -7.09
CA PRO A 140 -24.22 -7.75 -5.92
C PRO A 140 -22.73 -7.77 -6.30
N GLY A 141 -22.31 -8.69 -7.16
CA GLY A 141 -20.93 -8.77 -7.63
C GLY A 141 -20.46 -7.51 -8.36
N VAL A 142 -21.30 -6.96 -9.25
CA VAL A 142 -21.01 -5.72 -9.98
C VAL A 142 -20.89 -4.53 -9.01
N PHE A 143 -21.89 -4.33 -8.14
CA PHE A 143 -21.89 -3.22 -7.19
C PHE A 143 -20.74 -3.30 -6.19
N VAL A 144 -20.50 -4.48 -5.62
CA VAL A 144 -19.39 -4.68 -4.68
C VAL A 144 -18.04 -4.48 -5.38
N SER A 145 -17.89 -4.90 -6.64
CA SER A 145 -16.66 -4.63 -7.41
C SER A 145 -16.38 -3.14 -7.56
N ILE A 146 -17.41 -2.33 -7.84
CA ILE A 146 -17.28 -0.87 -7.91
C ILE A 146 -16.88 -0.31 -6.55
N ILE A 147 -17.62 -0.66 -5.49
CA ILE A 147 -17.39 -0.14 -4.13
C ILE A 147 -15.97 -0.48 -3.67
N ILE A 148 -15.58 -1.75 -3.75
CA ILE A 148 -14.27 -2.24 -3.31
C ILE A 148 -13.15 -1.66 -4.18
N GLY A 149 -13.34 -1.60 -5.50
CA GLY A 149 -12.37 -1.02 -6.42
C GLY A 149 -12.12 0.46 -6.12
N LEU A 150 -13.17 1.25 -5.97
CA LEU A 150 -13.07 2.68 -5.64
C LEU A 150 -12.48 2.91 -4.24
N ALA A 151 -12.90 2.11 -3.24
CA ALA A 151 -12.35 2.19 -1.89
C ALA A 151 -10.83 1.92 -1.89
N ASN A 152 -10.37 0.87 -2.58
CA ASN A 152 -8.93 0.58 -2.66
C ASN A 152 -8.15 1.64 -3.42
N ILE A 153 -8.74 2.27 -4.45
CA ILE A 153 -8.12 3.40 -5.14
C ILE A 153 -7.96 4.59 -4.18
N PHE A 154 -9.00 4.90 -3.40
CA PHE A 154 -8.96 5.97 -2.40
C PHE A 154 -7.92 5.70 -1.32
N PHE A 155 -7.94 4.52 -0.70
CA PHE A 155 -6.97 4.14 0.33
C PHE A 155 -5.54 4.09 -0.21
N GLY A 156 -5.33 3.55 -1.41
CA GLY A 156 -4.02 3.53 -2.06
C GLY A 156 -3.47 4.93 -2.30
N GLU A 157 -4.30 5.88 -2.73
CA GLU A 157 -3.90 7.27 -2.91
C GLU A 157 -3.62 7.97 -1.58
N GLN A 158 -4.44 7.71 -0.55
CA GLN A 158 -4.22 8.25 0.79
C GLN A 158 -2.89 7.76 1.39
N GLN A 159 -2.56 6.49 1.21
CA GLN A 159 -1.27 5.94 1.64
C GLN A 159 -0.10 6.60 0.91
N ARG A 160 -0.21 6.81 -0.41
CA ARG A 160 0.82 7.52 -1.19
C ARG A 160 1.05 8.94 -0.67
N LYS A 161 -0.03 9.70 -0.47
CA LYS A 161 0.05 11.08 0.06
C LYS A 161 0.61 11.12 1.48
N ASN A 162 0.21 10.17 2.34
CA ASN A 162 0.72 10.08 3.70
C ASN A 162 2.22 9.73 3.72
N ALA A 163 2.68 8.85 2.83
CA ALA A 163 4.10 8.53 2.69
C ALA A 163 4.91 9.75 2.24
N GLU A 164 4.42 10.49 1.26
CA GLU A 164 5.04 11.74 0.80
C GLU A 164 5.10 12.80 1.91
N LEU A 165 4.01 12.95 2.67
CA LEU A 165 3.97 13.86 3.82
C LEU A 165 4.99 13.47 4.89
N ARG A 166 5.13 12.18 5.20
CA ARG A 166 6.12 11.67 6.16
C ARG A 166 7.55 11.98 5.71
N LEU A 167 7.85 11.80 4.43
CA LEU A 167 9.16 12.12 3.86
C LEU A 167 9.45 13.62 3.94
N SER A 168 8.49 14.47 3.58
CA SER A 168 8.60 15.93 3.70
C SER A 168 8.82 16.37 5.14
N GLN A 169 8.07 15.83 6.10
CA GLN A 169 8.24 16.12 7.52
C GLN A 169 9.61 15.67 8.06
N ALA A 170 10.13 14.53 7.59
CA ALA A 170 11.46 14.06 7.96
C ALA A 170 12.54 15.04 7.46
N GLU A 171 12.39 15.57 6.25
CA GLU A 171 13.29 16.56 5.66
C GLU A 171 13.24 17.89 6.42
N VAL A 172 12.05 18.41 6.71
CA VAL A 172 11.88 19.64 7.51
C VAL A 172 12.53 19.50 8.89
N ARG A 173 12.34 18.35 9.55
CA ARG A 173 12.99 18.07 10.85
C ARG A 173 14.51 18.02 10.73
N ARG A 174 15.04 17.49 9.64
CA ARG A 174 16.49 17.46 9.38
C ARG A 174 17.04 18.87 9.23
N LEU A 175 16.40 19.69 8.40
CA LEU A 175 16.82 21.08 8.16
C LEU A 175 16.75 21.93 9.44
N ALA A 176 15.67 21.78 10.23
CA ALA A 176 15.53 22.47 11.51
C ALA A 176 16.67 22.13 12.48
N ARG A 177 17.10 20.85 12.55
CA ARG A 177 18.24 20.44 13.39
C ARG A 177 19.56 21.05 12.92
N VAL A 178 19.78 21.17 11.61
CA VAL A 178 20.99 21.78 11.06
C VAL A 178 21.01 23.28 11.36
N ALA A 179 19.90 23.98 11.09
CA ALA A 179 19.76 25.41 11.38
C ALA A 179 19.98 25.70 12.87
N GLU A 180 19.44 24.86 13.75
CA GLU A 180 19.65 25.01 15.20
C GLU A 180 21.11 24.79 15.62
N ARG A 181 21.80 23.82 14.99
CA ARG A 181 23.25 23.63 15.23
C ARG A 181 24.07 24.83 14.75
N GLU A 182 23.76 25.40 13.60
CA GLU A 182 24.42 26.61 13.10
C GLU A 182 24.16 27.82 14.01
N ARG A 183 22.93 27.95 14.51
CA ARG A 183 22.57 28.99 15.49
C ARG A 183 23.41 28.85 16.76
N ILE A 184 23.46 27.65 17.35
CA ILE A 184 24.26 27.37 18.54
C ILE A 184 25.75 27.63 18.29
N ALA A 185 26.28 27.21 17.13
CA ALA A 185 27.68 27.45 16.79
C ALA A 185 28.01 28.95 16.68
N ARG A 186 27.09 29.76 16.12
CA ARG A 186 27.24 31.22 16.04
C ARG A 186 27.17 31.86 17.43
N ASP A 187 26.15 31.52 18.22
CA ASP A 187 25.99 32.02 19.58
C ASP A 187 27.23 31.67 20.46
N LEU A 188 27.78 30.46 20.30
CA LEU A 188 29.03 30.05 20.94
C LEU A 188 30.23 30.86 20.45
N HIS A 189 30.36 31.09 19.14
CA HIS A 189 31.46 31.86 18.58
C HIS A 189 31.46 33.31 19.10
N ASP A 190 30.28 33.94 19.18
CA ASP A 190 30.14 35.31 19.67
C ASP A 190 30.52 35.42 21.15
N VAL A 191 29.99 34.51 21.99
CA VAL A 191 30.30 34.48 23.43
C VAL A 191 31.80 34.19 23.66
N LEU A 192 32.36 33.20 22.97
CA LEU A 192 33.79 32.87 23.09
C LEU A 192 34.68 34.01 22.59
N GLY A 193 34.35 34.61 21.45
CA GLY A 193 35.10 35.73 20.88
C GLY A 193 35.13 36.95 21.80
N HIS A 194 33.99 37.33 22.37
CA HIS A 194 33.92 38.40 23.36
C HIS A 194 34.70 38.08 24.65
N THR A 195 34.55 36.86 25.18
CA THR A 195 35.23 36.45 26.41
C THR A 195 36.74 36.45 26.24
N LEU A 196 37.25 35.90 25.12
CA LEU A 196 38.69 35.89 24.82
C LEU A 196 39.25 37.30 24.64
N SER A 197 38.52 38.18 23.95
CA SER A 197 38.92 39.58 23.80
C SER A 197 38.98 40.30 25.16
N MET A 198 38.03 40.05 26.05
CA MET A 198 38.03 40.62 27.41
C MET A 198 39.18 40.08 28.26
N ILE A 199 39.51 38.79 28.14
CA ILE A 199 40.68 38.20 28.82
C ILE A 199 41.96 38.89 28.34
N ALA A 200 42.14 39.04 27.02
CA ALA A 200 43.32 39.70 26.46
C ALA A 200 43.50 41.14 26.98
N VAL A 201 42.44 41.94 26.97
CA VAL A 201 42.46 43.32 27.50
C VAL A 201 42.78 43.35 29.01
N LYS A 202 42.22 42.42 29.80
CA LYS A 202 42.52 42.33 31.24
C LYS A 202 43.97 41.90 31.50
N SER A 203 44.50 40.97 30.71
CA SER A 203 45.89 40.52 30.80
C SER A 203 46.87 41.64 30.48
N GLU A 204 46.62 42.43 29.42
CA GLU A 204 47.44 43.59 29.07
C GLU A 204 47.42 44.66 30.18
N LEU A 205 46.27 44.91 30.79
CA LEU A 205 46.16 45.85 31.92
C LEU A 205 46.92 45.36 33.15
N ALA A 206 46.88 44.07 33.45
CA ALA A 206 47.61 43.47 34.55
C ALA A 206 49.14 43.59 34.35
N GLU A 207 49.62 43.36 33.12
CA GLU A 207 51.04 43.53 32.75
C GLU A 207 51.50 44.98 32.99
N ARG A 208 50.75 45.97 32.48
CA ARG A 208 51.06 47.39 32.70
C ARG A 208 51.04 47.82 34.17
N LEU A 209 50.17 47.22 34.99
CA LEU A 209 50.12 47.51 36.44
C LEU A 209 51.35 46.94 37.16
N VAL A 210 51.81 45.75 36.79
CA VAL A 210 53.04 45.14 37.34
C VAL A 210 54.27 45.95 36.96
N GLU A 211 54.40 46.40 35.71
CA GLU A 211 55.50 47.28 35.28
C GLU A 211 55.53 48.58 36.10
N ARG A 212 54.37 49.21 36.31
CA ARG A 212 54.27 50.46 37.07
C ARG A 212 54.62 50.30 38.56
N ASP A 213 54.23 49.20 39.20
CA ASP A 213 54.56 48.95 40.61
C ASP A 213 56.02 48.48 40.79
N GLY A 214 56.66 47.93 39.76
CA GLY A 214 58.08 47.57 39.74
C GLY A 214 59.05 48.75 39.59
N GLU A 215 58.56 49.95 39.22
CA GLU A 215 59.35 51.20 39.14
C GLU A 215 59.45 51.97 40.48
N LYS A 216 59.10 51.34 41.61
CA LYS A 216 59.32 51.87 42.98
C LYS A 216 60.32 51.03 43.75
#